data_AF-A9DJ03-F1
#
_entry.id   AF-A9DJ03-F1
#
_cell.length_a   1.000
_cell.length_b   1.000
_cell.length_c   1.000
_cell.angle_alpha   90.00
_cell.angle_beta   90.00
_cell.angle_gamma   90.00
#
_symmetry.space_group_name_H-M   'P 1'
#
loop_
_entity.id
_entity.type
_entity.pdbx_description
1 polymer ?
#
loop_
_entity_poly.entity_id
_entity_poly.type
_entity_poly.pdbx_seq_one_letter_code
_entity_poly.pdbx_strand_id
1 'polypeptide(L)'
;MKNYFLLAFLALSIISCSNDDDTTPEPEESFYALKVGNSWVYDYLNRENPMADLFNGTNSMAATTVIDSVKIVGTEEIGGNTFYKFRIRTSGNDQNYPMCYSDGEHFQYYRDSLGYLVNQFGKVKFAVEGDTQEFLQREDQNFRYFMQLSEESEMVDTPSGTYDCFHMDFYLRSLGNNERSVGENNIYYQEGIGEVFSTISFASEALHRMERRLVSYDIQ
;
A
#
# COMPACT_ATOMS: atom_id res chain seq x y z
N MET A 1 -77.13 -13.13 41.52
CA MET A 1 -75.82 -13.78 41.73
C MET A 1 -74.80 -12.93 40.99
N LYS A 2 -74.01 -12.14 41.73
CA LYS A 2 -72.54 -12.26 41.89
C LYS A 2 -71.78 -12.08 40.56
N ASN A 3 -70.84 -11.16 40.34
CA ASN A 3 -70.17 -10.15 41.16
C ASN A 3 -69.62 -9.06 40.20
N TYR A 4 -69.75 -7.78 40.56
CA TYR A 4 -68.85 -6.71 40.12
C TYR A 4 -67.79 -6.52 41.21
N PHE A 5 -66.52 -6.38 40.85
CA PHE A 5 -65.34 -5.96 41.65
C PHE A 5 -64.14 -6.18 40.70
N LEU A 6 -63.11 -5.35 40.51
CA LEU A 6 -62.57 -4.17 41.18
C LEU A 6 -61.57 -3.59 40.14
N LEU A 7 -61.75 -2.37 39.64
CA LEU A 7 -61.04 -1.15 40.04
C LEU A 7 -59.51 -1.18 39.85
N ALA A 8 -59.08 -0.41 38.85
CA ALA A 8 -57.87 0.41 38.73
C ALA A 8 -56.69 0.12 39.68
N PHE A 9 -55.52 -0.20 39.11
CA PHE A 9 -54.24 0.14 39.72
C PHE A 9 -53.17 0.40 38.66
N LEU A 10 -52.61 1.61 38.74
CA LEU A 10 -51.26 2.03 38.34
C LEU A 10 -50.82 1.85 36.89
N ALA A 11 -50.92 2.97 36.19
CA ALA A 11 -49.81 3.50 35.42
C ALA A 11 -48.51 3.56 36.23
N LEU A 12 -47.40 3.56 35.50
CA LEU A 12 -46.01 3.89 35.86
C LEU A 12 -45.12 2.74 36.32
N SER A 13 -43.92 2.80 35.73
CA SER A 13 -42.68 2.07 36.05
C SER A 13 -42.59 0.75 35.28
N ILE A 14 -41.59 0.49 34.45
CA ILE A 14 -40.24 1.05 34.43
C ILE A 14 -39.64 0.84 33.04
N ILE A 15 -39.04 1.92 32.56
CA ILE A 15 -38.12 2.01 31.44
C ILE A 15 -37.08 0.90 31.59
N SER A 16 -37.10 -0.09 30.71
CA SER A 16 -35.95 -0.96 30.49
C SER A 16 -34.94 -0.16 29.70
N CYS A 17 -34.14 0.65 30.39
CA CYS A 17 -32.81 1.00 29.91
C CYS A 17 -32.02 -0.31 29.88
N SER A 18 -31.99 -0.99 28.73
CA SER A 18 -30.74 -1.65 28.37
C SER A 18 -29.74 -0.52 28.26
N ASN A 19 -28.66 -0.60 29.04
CA ASN A 19 -27.48 0.17 28.72
C ASN A 19 -27.05 -0.33 27.35
N ASP A 20 -27.48 0.37 26.31
CA ASP A 20 -26.72 0.41 25.07
C ASP A 20 -25.42 1.09 25.50
N ASP A 21 -24.43 0.26 25.85
CA ASP A 21 -23.04 0.63 25.62
C ASP A 21 -22.95 0.84 24.10
N ASP A 22 -23.36 2.04 23.69
CA ASP A 22 -23.15 2.61 22.37
C ASP A 22 -21.67 2.94 22.29
N THR A 23 -20.81 1.93 22.45
CA THR A 23 -19.49 1.94 21.86
C THR A 23 -19.76 1.87 20.36
N THR A 24 -20.04 3.04 19.78
CA THR A 24 -19.83 3.25 18.36
C THR A 24 -18.42 2.74 18.11
N PRO A 25 -18.22 1.65 17.33
CA PRO A 25 -16.88 1.19 17.06
C PRO A 25 -16.12 2.38 16.51
N GLU A 26 -15.01 2.76 17.15
CA GLU A 26 -14.11 3.70 16.50
C GLU A 26 -13.82 3.11 15.12
N PRO A 27 -13.95 3.90 14.04
CA PRO A 27 -13.69 3.39 12.71
C PRO A 27 -12.29 2.80 12.72
N GLU A 28 -12.18 1.49 12.50
CA GLU A 28 -10.88 0.82 12.42
C GLU A 28 -10.00 1.60 11.46
N GLU A 29 -8.84 2.05 11.95
CA GLU A 29 -7.89 2.73 11.09
C GLU A 29 -7.49 1.78 9.96
N SER A 30 -7.62 2.23 8.72
CA SER A 30 -7.21 1.42 7.58
C SER A 30 -5.70 1.23 7.64
N PHE A 31 -5.24 -0.02 7.56
CA PHE A 31 -3.81 -0.38 7.48
C PHE A 31 -3.04 0.48 6.46
N TYR A 32 -3.70 0.83 5.36
CA TYR A 32 -3.15 1.59 4.23
C TYR A 32 -3.29 3.11 4.35
N ALA A 33 -3.78 3.62 5.48
CA ALA A 33 -4.03 5.04 5.72
C ALA A 33 -4.90 5.71 4.63
N LEU A 34 -5.96 5.02 4.17
CA LEU A 34 -6.86 5.51 3.12
C LEU A 34 -7.83 6.57 3.64
N LYS A 35 -7.38 7.82 3.71
CA LYS A 35 -8.22 8.97 4.09
C LYS A 35 -7.90 10.19 3.24
N VAL A 36 -8.95 10.85 2.74
CA VAL A 36 -8.79 12.10 1.96
C VAL A 36 -8.11 13.15 2.84
N GLY A 37 -7.04 13.74 2.31
CA GLY A 37 -6.20 14.67 3.06
C GLY A 37 -4.82 14.12 3.37
N ASN A 38 -4.69 12.80 3.59
CA ASN A 38 -3.41 12.16 3.88
C ASN A 38 -2.40 12.40 2.75
N SER A 39 -1.14 12.59 3.11
CA SER A 39 -0.07 12.89 2.15
C SER A 39 1.29 12.37 2.57
N TRP A 40 2.15 12.15 1.57
CA TRP A 40 3.50 11.61 1.70
C TRP A 40 4.45 12.31 0.73
N VAL A 41 5.73 12.35 1.08
CA VAL A 41 6.82 12.82 0.22
C VAL A 41 7.89 11.75 0.16
N TYR A 42 8.34 11.40 -1.04
CA TYR A 42 9.37 10.41 -1.27
C TYR A 42 10.55 11.02 -2.03
N ASP A 43 11.76 10.57 -1.67
CA ASP A 43 12.95 10.76 -2.48
C ASP A 43 13.33 9.47 -3.22
N TYR A 44 14.22 9.62 -4.20
CA TYR A 44 14.75 8.51 -4.95
C TYR A 44 16.27 8.47 -4.87
N LEU A 45 16.81 7.29 -4.60
CA LEU A 45 18.22 6.99 -4.79
C LEU A 45 18.42 6.08 -5.99
N ASN A 46 19.49 6.31 -6.75
CA ASN A 46 19.89 5.46 -7.87
C ASN A 46 21.23 4.81 -7.60
N ARG A 47 21.38 3.55 -8.02
CA ARG A 47 22.63 2.82 -7.93
C ARG A 47 23.71 3.48 -8.79
N GLU A 48 24.85 3.79 -8.17
CA GLU A 48 25.95 4.46 -8.87
C GLU A 48 26.63 3.54 -9.89
N ASN A 49 26.90 2.30 -9.50
CA ASN A 49 27.50 1.29 -10.37
C ASN A 49 26.46 0.22 -10.74
N PRO A 50 25.87 0.27 -11.94
CA PRO A 50 24.90 -0.73 -12.36
C PRO A 50 25.50 -2.14 -12.54
N MET A 51 26.82 -2.28 -12.56
CA MET A 51 27.50 -3.56 -12.72
C MET A 51 28.13 -4.06 -11.41
N ALA A 52 27.71 -3.53 -10.25
CA ALA A 52 28.30 -3.85 -8.95
C ALA A 52 28.32 -5.38 -8.67
N ASP A 53 27.24 -6.09 -9.03
CA ASP A 53 27.14 -7.55 -8.89
C ASP A 53 28.18 -8.34 -9.68
N LEU A 54 28.49 -7.88 -10.88
CA LEU A 54 29.34 -8.64 -11.82
C LEU A 54 30.83 -8.46 -11.54
N PHE A 55 31.22 -7.37 -10.88
CA PHE A 55 32.62 -7.00 -10.67
C PHE A 55 33.00 -6.78 -9.21
N ASN A 56 32.15 -7.18 -8.26
CA ASN A 56 32.35 -6.93 -6.83
C ASN A 56 32.66 -5.44 -6.54
N GLY A 57 31.97 -4.57 -7.28
CA GLY A 57 32.13 -3.12 -7.17
C GLY A 57 31.38 -2.58 -5.96
N THR A 58 31.62 -1.30 -5.62
CA THR A 58 30.91 -0.64 -4.53
C THR A 58 29.40 -0.67 -4.79
N ASN A 59 28.66 -1.27 -3.86
CA ASN A 59 27.21 -1.32 -3.82
C ASN A 59 26.68 -0.02 -3.15
N SER A 60 26.97 1.14 -3.76
CA SER A 60 26.56 2.45 -3.27
C SER A 60 25.39 3.02 -4.05
N MET A 61 24.54 3.76 -3.32
CA MET A 61 23.39 4.49 -3.84
C MET A 61 23.67 5.99 -3.78
N ALA A 62 23.31 6.72 -4.84
CA ALA A 62 23.42 8.17 -4.91
C ALA A 62 22.04 8.82 -4.98
N ALA A 63 21.89 9.97 -4.32
CA ALA A 63 20.66 10.75 -4.39
C ALA A 63 20.40 11.22 -5.82
N THR A 64 19.15 11.05 -6.25
CA THR A 64 18.63 11.72 -7.45
C THR A 64 18.03 13.07 -7.06
N THR A 65 17.63 13.84 -8.06
CA THR A 65 16.83 15.07 -7.87
C THR A 65 15.32 14.81 -7.87
N VAL A 66 14.89 13.54 -8.07
CA VAL A 66 13.49 13.19 -8.23
C VAL A 66 12.79 13.15 -6.88
N ILE A 67 11.68 13.86 -6.78
CA ILE A 67 10.79 13.88 -5.62
C ILE A 67 9.36 13.58 -6.06
N ASP A 68 8.71 12.69 -5.32
CA ASP A 68 7.29 12.40 -5.43
C ASP A 68 6.54 13.00 -4.24
N SER A 69 5.55 13.85 -4.50
CA SER A 69 4.56 14.27 -3.51
C SER A 69 3.23 13.57 -3.79
N VAL A 70 2.81 12.71 -2.87
CA VAL A 70 1.58 11.91 -2.97
C VAL A 70 0.52 12.47 -2.04
N LYS A 71 -0.71 12.60 -2.51
CA LYS A 71 -1.86 13.01 -1.69
C LYS A 71 -3.14 12.30 -2.10
N ILE A 72 -3.94 11.87 -1.14
CA ILE A 72 -5.31 11.43 -1.41
C ILE A 72 -6.19 12.68 -1.55
N VAL A 73 -6.60 12.98 -2.78
CA VAL A 73 -7.31 14.24 -3.12
C VAL A 73 -8.83 14.10 -3.14
N GLY A 74 -9.35 12.89 -3.03
CA GLY A 74 -10.78 12.62 -3.04
C GLY A 74 -11.06 11.14 -3.25
N THR A 75 -12.32 10.83 -3.55
CA THR A 75 -12.77 9.50 -3.97
C THR A 75 -13.41 9.56 -5.36
N GLU A 76 -13.46 8.43 -6.06
CA GLU A 76 -14.05 8.29 -7.39
C GLU A 76 -14.79 6.94 -7.50
N GLU A 77 -15.98 6.94 -8.08
CA GLU A 77 -16.77 5.72 -8.33
C GLU A 77 -16.34 5.08 -9.66
N ILE A 78 -15.81 3.85 -9.60
CA ILE A 78 -15.35 3.11 -10.78
C ILE A 78 -15.93 1.69 -10.72
N GLY A 79 -16.76 1.34 -11.72
CA GLY A 79 -17.35 -0.01 -11.79
C GLY A 79 -18.20 -0.39 -10.58
N GLY A 80 -18.87 0.59 -9.94
CA GLY A 80 -19.71 0.37 -8.76
C GLY A 80 -18.96 0.22 -7.43
N ASN A 81 -17.65 0.53 -7.41
CA ASN A 81 -16.86 0.58 -6.19
C ASN A 81 -16.27 1.99 -6.00
N THR A 82 -16.20 2.43 -4.74
CA THR A 82 -15.53 3.66 -4.36
C THR A 82 -14.02 3.45 -4.25
N PHE A 83 -13.23 4.25 -4.97
CA PHE A 83 -11.77 4.27 -4.88
C PHE A 83 -11.27 5.59 -4.32
N TYR A 84 -10.22 5.55 -3.52
CA TYR A 84 -9.44 6.72 -3.14
C TYR A 84 -8.54 7.13 -4.30
N LYS A 85 -8.57 8.43 -4.64
CA LYS A 85 -7.81 9.02 -5.72
C LYS A 85 -6.49 9.59 -5.19
N PHE A 86 -5.41 8.88 -5.49
CA PHE A 86 -4.07 9.29 -5.19
C PHE A 86 -3.57 10.18 -6.32
N ARG A 87 -3.25 11.43 -6.00
CA ARG A 87 -2.49 12.31 -6.89
C ARG A 87 -1.02 12.22 -6.52
N ILE A 88 -0.20 11.89 -7.50
CA ILE A 88 1.26 11.88 -7.41
C ILE A 88 1.76 13.06 -8.23
N ARG A 89 2.50 13.97 -7.61
CA ARG A 89 3.21 15.04 -8.30
C ARG A 89 4.69 14.72 -8.28
N THR A 90 5.25 14.43 -9.44
CA THR A 90 6.67 14.18 -9.62
C THR A 90 7.36 15.46 -10.09
N SER A 91 8.54 15.72 -9.54
CA SER A 91 9.40 16.83 -9.94
C SER A 91 10.87 16.46 -9.89
N GLY A 92 11.69 17.11 -10.71
CA GLY A 92 13.14 16.95 -10.67
C GLY A 92 13.64 15.73 -11.44
N ASN A 93 12.80 15.12 -12.29
CA ASN A 93 13.22 14.09 -13.23
C ASN A 93 13.70 14.69 -14.57
N ASP A 94 14.45 15.79 -14.51
CA ASP A 94 15.01 16.48 -15.69
C ASP A 94 16.00 15.59 -16.47
N GLN A 95 16.64 14.64 -15.77
CA GLN A 95 17.56 13.66 -16.35
C GLN A 95 16.86 12.45 -16.97
N ASN A 96 15.52 12.40 -16.91
CA ASN A 96 14.69 11.35 -17.48
C ASN A 96 15.11 9.94 -17.03
N TYR A 97 15.25 9.76 -15.71
CA TYR A 97 15.40 8.44 -15.09
C TYR A 97 14.19 7.57 -15.50
N PRO A 98 14.41 6.47 -16.23
CA PRO A 98 13.32 5.71 -16.86
C PRO A 98 12.45 4.95 -15.86
N MET A 99 12.93 4.78 -14.63
CA MET A 99 12.21 4.10 -13.54
C MET A 99 11.41 5.06 -12.66
N CYS A 100 11.50 6.37 -12.92
CA CYS A 100 10.70 7.39 -12.25
C CYS A 100 9.60 7.86 -13.19
N TYR A 101 8.51 8.40 -12.63
CA TYR A 101 7.54 9.13 -13.42
C TYR A 101 8.15 10.35 -14.09
N SER A 102 7.61 10.75 -15.24
CA SER A 102 7.91 12.05 -15.82
C SER A 102 7.40 13.16 -14.91
N ASP A 103 8.05 14.31 -14.90
CA ASP A 103 7.57 15.50 -14.18
C ASP A 103 6.11 15.83 -14.54
N GLY A 104 5.31 16.15 -13.51
CA GLY A 104 3.89 16.43 -13.67
C GLY A 104 2.99 15.73 -12.65
N GLU A 105 1.69 15.71 -12.93
CA GLU A 105 0.69 15.03 -12.10
C GLU A 105 0.28 13.69 -12.72
N HIS A 106 0.24 12.65 -11.89
CA HIS A 106 -0.23 11.30 -12.20
C HIS A 106 -1.30 10.90 -11.20
N PHE A 107 -2.21 10.02 -11.62
CA PHE A 107 -3.30 9.55 -10.77
C PHE A 107 -3.30 8.04 -10.66
N GLN A 108 -3.48 7.56 -9.42
CA GLN A 108 -3.70 6.17 -9.09
C GLN A 108 -4.97 6.05 -8.25
N TYR A 109 -5.59 4.88 -8.29
CA TYR A 109 -6.90 4.64 -7.66
C TYR A 109 -6.83 3.33 -6.88
N TYR A 110 -7.03 3.43 -5.57
CA TYR A 110 -6.96 2.27 -4.68
C TYR A 110 -8.15 2.23 -3.74
N ARG A 111 -8.52 1.01 -3.34
CA ARG A 111 -9.50 0.78 -2.29
C ARG A 111 -9.00 -0.35 -1.41
N ASP A 112 -9.44 -0.32 -0.16
CA ASP A 112 -9.40 -1.50 0.68
C ASP A 112 -10.52 -2.46 0.25
N SER A 113 -10.20 -3.73 0.12
CA SER A 113 -11.14 -4.77 -0.22
C SER A 113 -10.83 -6.03 0.58
N LEU A 114 -11.50 -6.22 1.72
CA LEU A 114 -11.25 -7.36 2.62
C LEU A 114 -9.82 -7.39 3.19
N GLY A 115 -9.23 -6.22 3.44
CA GLY A 115 -7.86 -6.09 3.95
C GLY A 115 -6.79 -6.02 2.87
N TYR A 116 -7.15 -6.14 1.59
CA TYR A 116 -6.22 -6.01 0.47
C TYR A 116 -6.27 -4.59 -0.11
N LEU A 117 -5.11 -4.02 -0.42
CA LEU A 117 -5.03 -2.81 -1.23
C LEU A 117 -5.20 -3.18 -2.70
N VAL A 118 -6.34 -2.82 -3.30
CA VAL A 118 -6.71 -3.22 -4.66
C VAL A 118 -6.82 -1.99 -5.56
N ASN A 119 -6.23 -2.08 -6.76
CA ASN A 119 -6.31 -1.00 -7.75
C ASN A 119 -7.62 -1.03 -8.56
N GLN A 120 -7.84 -0.01 -9.39
CA GLN A 120 -9.03 0.10 -10.26
C GLN A 120 -9.19 -1.03 -11.29
N PHE A 121 -8.15 -1.83 -11.52
CA PHE A 121 -8.18 -2.99 -12.41
C PHE A 121 -8.41 -4.31 -11.67
N GLY A 122 -8.71 -4.25 -10.36
CA GLY A 122 -8.93 -5.44 -9.54
C GLY A 122 -7.65 -6.20 -9.18
N LYS A 123 -6.47 -5.57 -9.30
CA LYS A 123 -5.19 -6.18 -8.96
C LYS A 123 -4.76 -5.80 -7.55
N VAL A 124 -4.26 -6.79 -6.82
CA VAL A 124 -3.72 -6.64 -5.46
C VAL A 124 -2.37 -5.91 -5.56
N LYS A 125 -2.28 -4.75 -4.91
CA LYS A 125 -1.06 -3.96 -4.72
C LYS A 125 -0.37 -4.29 -3.40
N PHE A 126 -1.13 -4.65 -2.38
CA PHE A 126 -0.63 -5.12 -1.09
C PHE A 126 -1.64 -6.08 -0.45
N ALA A 127 -1.14 -7.15 0.19
CA ALA A 127 -1.96 -8.20 0.77
C ALA A 127 -2.12 -8.02 2.29
N VAL A 128 -3.16 -8.64 2.83
CA VAL A 128 -3.38 -8.70 4.28
C VAL A 128 -2.28 -9.54 4.95
N GLU A 129 -1.86 -9.15 6.15
CA GLU A 129 -0.87 -9.89 6.93
C GLU A 129 -1.22 -11.39 7.05
N GLY A 130 -0.22 -12.23 6.84
CA GLY A 130 -0.35 -13.69 6.88
C GLY A 130 -0.85 -14.34 5.58
N ASP A 131 -1.32 -13.57 4.59
CA ASP A 131 -1.65 -14.12 3.28
C ASP A 131 -0.46 -14.05 2.31
N THR A 132 0.33 -15.13 2.31
CA THR A 132 1.56 -15.26 1.52
C THR A 132 1.32 -15.93 0.15
N GLN A 133 0.06 -15.97 -0.33
CA GLN A 133 -0.24 -16.52 -1.65
C GLN A 133 0.29 -15.62 -2.78
N GLU A 134 0.43 -16.21 -3.98
CA GLU A 134 0.84 -15.47 -5.17
C GLU A 134 -0.34 -14.83 -5.91
N PHE A 135 -0.22 -13.55 -6.24
CA PHE A 135 -1.21 -12.80 -7.00
C PHE A 135 -0.71 -12.55 -8.42
N LEU A 136 -1.38 -13.13 -9.43
CA LEU A 136 -1.07 -12.86 -10.84
C LEU A 136 -1.48 -11.44 -11.24
N GLN A 137 -0.47 -10.60 -11.47
CA GLN A 137 -0.65 -9.21 -11.89
C GLN A 137 -0.95 -9.11 -13.38
N ARG A 138 -0.16 -9.80 -14.19
CA ARG A 138 -0.26 -9.79 -15.65
C ARG A 138 0.42 -11.03 -16.23
N GLU A 139 0.04 -11.38 -17.43
CA GLU A 139 0.75 -12.34 -18.28
C GLU A 139 1.02 -11.68 -19.65
N ASP A 140 2.19 -11.94 -20.22
CA ASP A 140 2.52 -11.63 -21.61
C ASP A 140 3.02 -12.89 -22.35
N GLN A 141 3.59 -12.73 -23.54
CA GLN A 141 4.03 -13.87 -24.36
C GLN A 141 5.16 -14.70 -23.75
N ASN A 142 5.95 -14.10 -22.86
CA ASN A 142 7.16 -14.72 -22.31
C ASN A 142 7.12 -14.87 -20.80
N PHE A 143 6.37 -14.01 -20.09
CA PHE A 143 6.43 -13.90 -18.63
C PHE A 143 5.06 -13.80 -17.96
N ARG A 144 5.00 -14.32 -16.74
CA ARG A 144 3.95 -14.04 -15.75
C ARG A 144 4.53 -13.15 -14.65
N TYR A 145 3.76 -12.16 -14.24
CA TYR A 145 4.13 -11.16 -13.26
C TYR A 145 3.36 -11.45 -11.98
N PHE A 146 4.06 -11.68 -10.88
CA PHE A 146 3.46 -12.05 -9.60
C PHE A 146 3.74 -10.98 -8.55
N MET A 147 2.83 -10.91 -7.56
CA MET A 147 3.13 -10.31 -6.27
C MET A 147 2.92 -11.33 -5.16
N GLN A 148 3.71 -11.25 -4.10
CA GLN A 148 3.60 -12.14 -2.94
C GLN A 148 4.03 -11.41 -1.67
N LEU A 149 3.29 -11.57 -0.57
CA LEU A 149 3.66 -11.00 0.72
C LEU A 149 4.83 -11.79 1.35
N SER A 150 5.74 -11.08 2.02
CA SER A 150 6.79 -11.68 2.84
C SER A 150 6.21 -12.49 4.00
N GLU A 151 6.89 -13.57 4.40
CA GLU A 151 6.48 -14.41 5.54
C GLU A 151 6.78 -13.74 6.88
N GLU A 152 7.80 -12.88 6.90
CA GLU A 152 8.28 -12.16 8.08
C GLU A 152 8.34 -10.66 7.77
N SER A 153 8.25 -9.86 8.83
CA SER A 153 8.52 -8.43 8.76
C SER A 153 10.02 -8.15 8.88
N GLU A 154 10.46 -6.99 8.40
CA GLU A 154 11.83 -6.54 8.57
C GLU A 154 11.91 -5.03 8.88
N MET A 155 12.98 -4.65 9.59
CA MET A 155 13.25 -3.27 9.93
C MET A 155 13.78 -2.51 8.71
N VAL A 156 13.07 -1.46 8.29
CA VAL A 156 13.45 -0.60 7.16
C VAL A 156 13.73 0.82 7.65
N ASP A 157 14.90 1.34 7.30
CA ASP A 157 15.32 2.70 7.59
C ASP A 157 15.01 3.65 6.42
N THR A 158 14.33 4.75 6.72
CA THR A 158 14.08 5.85 5.78
C THR A 158 14.43 7.20 6.44
N PRO A 159 14.48 8.31 5.69
CA PRO A 159 14.65 9.63 6.30
C PRO A 159 13.55 10.02 7.30
N SER A 160 12.35 9.43 7.21
CA SER A 160 11.25 9.70 8.15
C SER A 160 11.28 8.86 9.43
N GLY A 161 12.06 7.78 9.47
CA GLY A 161 12.18 6.91 10.63
C GLY A 161 12.58 5.48 10.29
N THR A 162 12.52 4.62 11.30
CA THR A 162 12.72 3.16 11.17
C THR A 162 11.38 2.47 11.40
N TYR A 163 11.00 1.55 10.52
CA TYR A 163 9.70 0.89 10.51
C TYR A 163 9.85 -0.63 10.48
N ASP A 164 8.95 -1.37 11.14
CA ASP A 164 8.90 -2.83 11.08
C ASP A 164 7.83 -3.24 10.06
N CYS A 165 8.26 -3.66 8.87
CA CYS A 165 7.38 -3.74 7.71
C CYS A 165 7.35 -5.13 7.11
N PHE A 166 6.15 -5.59 6.75
CA PHE A 166 6.00 -6.58 5.69
C PHE A 166 6.21 -5.92 4.32
N HIS A 167 6.60 -6.72 3.34
CA HIS A 167 6.71 -6.25 1.96
C HIS A 167 6.05 -7.18 0.98
N MET A 168 5.61 -6.62 -0.15
CA MET A 168 5.26 -7.38 -1.32
C MET A 168 6.47 -7.52 -2.22
N ASP A 169 6.85 -8.75 -2.51
CA ASP A 169 7.73 -9.06 -3.64
C ASP A 169 6.96 -8.88 -4.95
N PHE A 170 7.61 -8.35 -5.97
CA PHE A 170 7.14 -8.32 -7.34
C PHE A 170 8.22 -8.87 -8.25
N TYR A 171 7.91 -10.00 -8.89
CA TYR A 171 8.87 -10.77 -9.68
C TYR A 171 8.20 -11.40 -10.91
N LEU A 172 9.04 -11.90 -11.82
CA LEU A 172 8.60 -12.57 -13.04
C LEU A 172 8.81 -14.08 -12.92
N ARG A 173 7.99 -14.85 -13.63
CA ARG A 173 8.30 -16.23 -14.01
C ARG A 173 8.26 -16.40 -15.52
N SER A 174 9.28 -17.04 -16.08
CA SER A 174 9.32 -17.43 -17.49
C SER A 174 8.22 -18.45 -17.80
N LEU A 175 7.50 -18.28 -18.90
CA LEU A 175 6.47 -19.24 -19.34
C LEU A 175 7.06 -20.55 -19.85
N GLY A 176 8.31 -20.56 -20.33
CA GLY A 176 8.93 -21.75 -20.92
C GLY A 176 9.36 -22.79 -19.89
N ASN A 177 9.80 -22.36 -18.71
CA ASN A 177 10.39 -23.23 -17.69
C ASN A 177 9.94 -22.90 -16.25
N ASN A 178 9.09 -21.88 -16.07
CA ASN A 178 8.59 -21.41 -14.78
C ASN A 178 9.68 -20.89 -13.81
N GLU A 179 10.88 -20.56 -14.30
CA GLU A 179 11.94 -20.01 -13.46
C GLU A 179 11.60 -18.58 -13.01
N ARG A 180 11.78 -18.30 -11.71
CA ARG A 180 11.65 -16.97 -11.10
C ARG A 180 12.81 -16.08 -11.55
N SER A 181 12.54 -14.81 -11.81
CA SER A 181 13.56 -13.81 -12.09
C SER A 181 14.54 -13.68 -10.92
N VAL A 182 15.81 -13.42 -11.23
CA VAL A 182 16.82 -13.16 -10.20
C VAL A 182 16.64 -11.80 -9.55
N GLY A 183 16.12 -10.83 -10.32
CA GLY A 183 15.73 -9.53 -9.81
C GLY A 183 14.27 -9.47 -9.44
N GLU A 184 13.98 -8.74 -8.38
CA GLU A 184 12.64 -8.47 -7.88
C GLU A 184 12.56 -7.06 -7.30
N ASN A 185 11.34 -6.55 -7.23
CA ASN A 185 11.03 -5.31 -6.55
C ASN A 185 10.35 -5.66 -5.23
N ASN A 186 10.65 -4.91 -4.19
CA ASN A 186 10.01 -5.05 -2.89
C ASN A 186 9.26 -3.75 -2.58
N ILE A 187 8.06 -3.86 -2.01
CA ILE A 187 7.21 -2.71 -1.67
C ILE A 187 6.79 -2.86 -0.21
N TYR A 188 7.26 -1.95 0.64
CA TYR A 188 7.13 -2.04 2.09
C TYR A 188 6.02 -1.13 2.59
N TYR A 189 5.13 -1.68 3.42
CA TYR A 189 4.06 -0.92 4.04
C TYR A 189 4.15 -1.00 5.57
N GLN A 190 3.85 0.13 6.19
CA GLN A 190 3.64 0.24 7.63
C GLN A 190 2.17 0.52 7.91
N GLU A 191 1.60 -0.20 8.87
CA GLU A 191 0.24 0.02 9.35
C GLU A 191 0.02 1.48 9.78
N GLY A 192 -1.10 2.07 9.33
CA GLY A 192 -1.48 3.44 9.65
C GLY A 192 -0.68 4.51 8.90
N ILE A 193 0.34 4.12 8.12
CA ILE A 193 1.16 5.04 7.31
C ILE A 193 1.01 4.75 5.82
N GLY A 194 1.01 3.49 5.39
CA GLY A 194 1.05 3.12 3.97
C GLY A 194 2.47 2.77 3.49
N GLU A 195 2.78 3.03 2.21
CA GLU A 195 4.10 2.72 1.63
C GLU A 195 5.21 3.54 2.29
N VAL A 196 6.25 2.89 2.81
CA VAL A 196 7.40 3.58 3.43
C VAL A 196 8.67 3.47 2.60
N PHE A 197 8.82 2.39 1.84
CA PHE A 197 10.00 2.12 1.03
C PHE A 197 9.64 1.22 -0.14
N SER A 198 10.31 1.38 -1.28
CA SER A 198 10.24 0.40 -2.36
C SER A 198 11.51 0.37 -3.20
N THR A 199 11.79 -0.79 -3.77
CA THR A 199 12.91 -1.02 -4.68
C THR A 199 12.43 -1.21 -6.12
N ILE A 200 13.29 -0.88 -7.08
CA ILE A 200 13.05 -1.17 -8.50
C ILE A 200 14.28 -1.84 -9.09
N SER A 201 14.09 -2.99 -9.71
CA SER A 201 15.10 -3.88 -10.25
C SER A 201 14.80 -4.24 -11.70
N PHE A 202 15.84 -4.63 -12.44
CA PHE A 202 15.63 -5.39 -13.67
C PHE A 202 15.54 -6.88 -13.32
N ALA A 203 14.63 -7.61 -13.97
CA ALA A 203 14.42 -9.04 -13.71
C ALA A 203 15.70 -9.90 -13.90
N SER A 204 16.66 -9.43 -14.68
CA SER A 204 17.94 -10.09 -14.95
C SER A 204 19.04 -9.78 -13.93
N GLU A 205 18.79 -8.96 -12.92
CA GLU A 205 19.81 -8.43 -12.01
C GLU A 205 19.41 -8.64 -10.55
N ALA A 206 20.29 -9.22 -9.74
CA ALA A 206 20.01 -9.52 -8.35
C ALA A 206 19.90 -8.27 -7.48
N LEU A 207 20.69 -7.23 -7.76
CA LEU A 207 20.59 -5.95 -7.06
C LEU A 207 19.58 -5.00 -7.71
N HIS A 208 18.80 -4.33 -6.86
CA HIS A 208 17.91 -3.25 -7.28
C HIS A 208 18.67 -2.05 -7.82
N ARG A 209 18.10 -1.39 -8.81
CA ARG A 209 18.64 -0.18 -9.44
C ARG A 209 18.31 1.08 -8.68
N MET A 210 17.14 1.12 -8.06
CA MET A 210 16.59 2.34 -7.49
C MET A 210 15.86 2.04 -6.20
N GLU A 211 15.91 3.00 -5.30
CA GLU A 211 15.15 3.02 -4.05
C GLU A 211 14.25 4.23 -4.06
N ARG A 212 13.03 4.06 -3.58
CA ARG A 212 12.09 5.13 -3.24
C ARG A 212 11.88 5.10 -1.74
N ARG A 213 12.09 6.22 -1.05
CA ARG A 213 12.12 6.24 0.42
C ARG A 213 11.22 7.35 0.96
N LEU A 214 10.46 7.03 2.00
CA LEU A 214 9.61 8.00 2.67
C LEU A 214 10.45 9.05 3.39
N VAL A 215 10.24 10.32 3.04
CA VAL A 215 10.93 11.47 3.63
C VAL A 215 10.07 12.11 4.71
N SER A 216 8.78 12.23 4.47
CA SER A 216 7.82 12.81 5.42
C SER A 216 6.39 12.43 5.04
N TYR A 217 5.48 12.48 6.00
CA TYR A 217 4.06 12.25 5.78
C TYR A 217 3.22 13.11 6.72
N ASP A 218 1.93 13.23 6.40
CA ASP A 218 0.90 13.88 7.20
C ASP A 218 -0.38 13.03 7.11
N ILE A 219 -0.71 12.34 8.21
CA ILE A 219 -1.90 11.48 8.37
C ILE A 219 -2.89 12.19 9.29
N GLN A 220 -4.16 12.26 8.86
CA GLN A 220 -5.25 12.99 9.52
C GLN A 220 -6.11 12.11 10.43
#